data_AF-A0A1V4Y4I1-F1
#
_entry.id   AF-A0A1V4Y4I1-F1
#
_cell.length_a   1.000
_cell.length_b   1.000
_cell.length_c   1.000
_cell.angle_alpha   90.00
_cell.angle_beta   90.00
_cell.angle_gamma   90.00
#
_symmetry.space_group_name_H-M   'P 1'
#
loop_
_entity.id
_entity.type
_entity.pdbx_description
1 polymer ?
#
loop_
_entity_poly.entity_id
_entity_poly.type
_entity_poly.pdbx_seq_one_letter_code
_entity_poly.pdbx_strand_id
1 'polypeptide(L)' 'MDISQIGILIFGCSAVWFVGRKERWMRYGYILGLCSQPFWLWTSIQHEQWGIALLSLWYAYSWGQGIWNYWFKAERN' A
#
# COMPACT_ATOMS: atom_id res chain seq x y z
N MET A 1 4.33 -3.05 20.50
CA MET A 1 4.37 -2.92 19.03
C MET A 1 4.05 -1.48 18.72
N ASP A 2 4.89 -0.79 17.95
CA ASP A 2 4.66 0.62 17.62
C ASP A 2 3.39 0.77 16.76
N ILE A 3 2.70 1.91 16.84
CA ILE A 3 1.55 2.24 15.99
C ILE A 3 1.90 2.08 14.51
N SER A 4 3.15 2.42 14.14
CA SER A 4 3.66 2.23 12.78
C SER A 4 3.69 0.76 12.37
N GLN A 5 4.17 -0.11 13.25
CA GLN A 5 4.23 -1.55 13.01
C GLN A 5 2.84 -2.19 12.95
N ILE A 6 1.92 -1.74 13.80
CA ILE A 6 0.51 -2.17 13.77
C ILE A 6 -0.14 -1.75 12.45
N GLY A 7 0.08 -0.50 12.02
CA GLY A 7 -0.42 0.01 10.74
C GLY A 7 0.16 -0.77 9.55
N ILE A 8 1.46 -1.01 9.53
CA ILE A 8 2.14 -1.84 8.51
C ILE A 8 1.52 -3.23 8.45
N LEU A 9 1.33 -3.88 9.60
CA LEU A 9 0.79 -5.23 9.66
C LEU A 9 -0.65 -5.27 9.13
N ILE A 10 -1.54 -4.42 9.66
CA ILE A 10 -2.95 -4.44 9.29
C ILE A 10 -3.14 -4.05 7.83
N PHE A 11 -2.61 -2.91 7.42
CA PHE A 11 -2.80 -2.41 6.05
C PHE A 11 -2.00 -3.21 5.03
N GLY A 12 -0.76 -3.57 5.33
CA GLY A 12 0.12 -4.32 4.43
C GLY A 12 -0.38 -5.75 4.19
N CYS A 13 -0.68 -6.51 5.25
CA CYS A 13 -1.20 -7.87 5.08
C CYS A 13 -2.56 -7.88 4.39
N SER A 14 -3.46 -6.95 4.77
CA SER A 14 -4.76 -6.84 4.11
C SER A 14 -4.60 -6.47 2.63
N ALA A 15 -3.73 -5.53 2.29
CA ALA A 15 -3.47 -5.13 0.91
C ALA A 15 -3.05 -6.32 0.03
N VAL A 16 -2.05 -7.07 0.47
CA VAL A 16 -1.54 -8.25 -0.27
C VAL A 16 -2.62 -9.31 -0.41
N TRP A 17 -3.37 -9.58 0.67
CA TRP A 17 -4.47 -10.55 0.63
C TRP A 17 -5.56 -10.14 -0.36
N PHE A 18 -5.99 -8.86 -0.34
CA PHE A 18 -7.00 -8.35 -1.26
C PHE A 18 -6.51 -8.40 -2.71
N VAL A 19 -5.27 -8.00 -3.01
CA VAL A 19 -4.72 -8.04 -4.38
C VAL A 19 -4.70 -9.45 -4.95
N GLY A 20 -4.52 -10.48 -4.11
CA GLY A 20 -4.55 -11.89 -4.52
C GLY A 20 -5.95 -12.44 -4.84
N ARG A 21 -7.02 -11.68 -4.59
CA ARG A 21 -8.40 -12.10 -4.85
C ARG A 21 -8.75 -12.01 -6.34
N LYS A 22 -9.68 -12.85 -6.81
CA LYS A 22 -10.22 -12.77 -8.18
C LYS A 22 -11.50 -11.94 -8.26
N GLU A 23 -12.13 -11.70 -7.11
CA GLU A 23 -13.38 -10.96 -7.00
C GLU A 23 -13.17 -9.45 -7.18
N ARG A 24 -14.25 -8.73 -7.48
CA ARG A 24 -14.22 -7.26 -7.67
C ARG A 24 -13.65 -6.48 -6.47
N TRP A 25 -13.61 -7.10 -5.30
CA TRP A 25 -13.11 -6.49 -4.07
C TRP A 25 -11.57 -6.42 -4.04
N MET A 26 -10.89 -7.13 -4.95
CA MET A 26 -9.44 -7.09 -5.12
C MET A 26 -8.89 -5.66 -5.25
N ARG A 27 -9.63 -4.77 -5.90
CA ARG A 27 -9.25 -3.37 -6.10
C ARG A 27 -9.11 -2.55 -4.81
N TYR A 28 -9.73 -2.97 -3.71
CA TYR A 28 -9.56 -2.33 -2.40
C TYR A 28 -8.16 -2.60 -1.82
N GLY A 29 -7.51 -3.69 -2.25
CA GLY A 29 -6.14 -4.00 -1.87
C GLY A 29 -5.16 -2.89 -2.25
N TYR A 30 -5.39 -2.20 -3.38
CA TYR A 30 -4.55 -1.08 -3.77
C TYR A 30 -4.68 0.14 -2.86
N ILE A 31 -5.89 0.40 -2.33
CA ILE A 31 -6.14 1.48 -1.37
C ILE A 31 -5.45 1.15 -0.04
N LEU A 32 -5.63 -0.07 0.45
CA LEU A 32 -4.98 -0.54 1.68
C LEU A 32 -3.45 -0.50 1.56
N GLY A 33 -2.92 -0.88 0.40
CA GLY A 33 -1.50 -0.84 0.10
C GLY A 33 -0.95 0.58 0.18
N LEU A 34 -1.69 1.55 -0.38
CA LEU A 34 -1.32 2.97 -0.29
C LEU A 34 -1.39 3.48 1.17
N CYS A 35 -2.43 3.12 1.93
CA CYS A 35 -2.56 3.48 3.34
C CYS A 35 -1.45 2.90 4.23
N SER A 36 -0.81 1.80 3.83
CA SER A 36 0.34 1.24 4.56
C SER A 36 1.62 2.07 4.39
N GLN A 37 1.76 2.85 3.32
CA GLN A 37 3.01 3.54 2.97
C GLN A 37 3.42 4.63 3.96
N PRO A 38 2.53 5.49 4.49
CA PRO A 38 2.89 6.45 5.54
C PRO A 38 3.55 5.80 6.76
N PHE A 39 3.10 4.60 7.16
CA PHE A 39 3.69 3.87 8.28
C PHE A 39 5.07 3.30 7.95
N TRP A 40 5.24 2.72 6.74
CA TRP A 40 6.53 2.28 6.23
C TRP A 40 7.55 3.43 6.11
N LEU A 41 7.11 4.58 5.62
CA LEU A 41 7.94 5.75 5.47
C LEU A 41 8.34 6.34 6.83
N TRP A 42 7.38 6.45 7.76
CA TRP A 42 7.68 6.93 9.12
C TRP A 42 8.67 6.02 9.85
N THR A 43 8.41 4.72 9.90
CA THR A 43 9.30 3.78 10.61
C THR A 43 10.69 3.73 9.99
N SER A 44 10.78 3.79 8.65
CA SER A 44 12.07 3.74 7.96
C SER A 44 12.90 5.01 8.18
N ILE A 45 12.28 6.20 8.21
CA ILE A 45 12.99 7.45 8.53
C ILE A 45 13.45 7.45 9.99
N GLN A 46 12.59 7.05 10.94
CA GLN A 46 12.93 7.00 12.37
C GLN A 46 14.09 6.02 12.68
N HIS A 47 14.28 4.99 11.84
CA HIS A 47 15.33 3.99 12.00
C HIS A 47 16.46 4.13 10.97
N GLU A 48 16.55 5.26 10.26
CA GLU A 48 17.58 5.56 9.25
C GLU A 48 17.68 4.51 8.12
N GLN A 49 16.59 3.80 7.85
CA GLN A 49 16.48 2.78 6.82
C GLN A 49 16.14 3.40 5.45
N TRP A 50 17.05 4.21 4.91
CA TRP A 50 16.82 4.99 3.68
C TRP A 50 16.44 4.14 2.46
N GLY A 51 16.98 2.91 2.35
CA GLY A 51 16.60 1.97 1.30
C GLY A 51 15.10 1.60 1.37
N ILE A 52 14.58 1.39 2.58
CA ILE A 52 13.15 1.09 2.81
C ILE A 52 12.31 2.35 2.61
N ALA A 53 12.81 3.53 2.99
CA ALA A 53 12.13 4.79 2.74
C ALA A 53 11.91 5.04 1.23
N LEU A 54 12.95 4.86 0.42
CA LEU A 54 12.85 4.94 -1.05
C LEU A 54 11.91 3.87 -1.62
N LEU A 55 12.00 2.64 -1.11
CA LEU A 55 11.09 1.56 -1.51
C LEU A 55 9.63 1.91 -1.21
N SER A 56 9.35 2.51 -0.05
CA SER A 56 8.00 2.93 0.33
C SER A 56 7.44 4.01 -0.61
N LEU A 57 8.27 4.96 -1.04
CA LEU A 57 7.87 5.94 -2.07
C LEU A 57 7.55 5.26 -3.41
N TRP A 58 8.37 4.32 -3.84
CA TRP A 58 8.13 3.53 -5.05
C TRP A 58 6.84 2.70 -4.96
N TYR A 59 6.59 2.11 -3.79
CA TYR A 59 5.36 1.38 -3.53
C TYR A 59 4.16 2.30 -3.49
N ALA A 60 4.24 3.48 -2.88
CA ALA A 60 3.16 4.48 -2.90
C ALA A 60 2.76 4.84 -4.33
N TYR A 61 3.75 5.07 -5.21
CA TYR A 61 3.50 5.28 -6.63
C TYR A 61 2.81 4.07 -7.28
N SER A 62 3.33 2.86 -7.06
CA SER A 62 2.80 1.63 -7.66
C SER A 62 1.38 1.30 -7.18
N TRP A 63 1.09 1.50 -5.89
CA TRP A 63 -0.24 1.37 -5.32
C TRP A 63 -1.20 2.41 -5.91
N GLY A 64 -0.75 3.67 -6.05
CA GLY A 64 -1.50 4.73 -6.72
C GLY A 64 -1.83 4.40 -8.19
N GLN A 65 -0.88 3.85 -8.94
CA GLN A 65 -1.10 3.35 -10.31
C GLN A 65 -2.16 2.25 -10.34
N GLY A 66 -2.14 1.33 -9.37
CA GLY A 66 -3.18 0.32 -9.21
C GLY A 66 -4.56 0.93 -8.95
N ILE A 67 -4.67 1.91 -8.06
CA ILE A 67 -5.93 2.63 -7.82
C ILE A 67 -6.40 3.28 -9.12
N TRP A 68 -5.54 3.99 -9.84
CA TRP A 68 -5.87 4.63 -11.12
C TRP A 68 -6.43 3.62 -12.13
N ASN A 69 -5.77 2.47 -12.30
CA ASN A 69 -6.16 1.48 -13.29
C ASN A 69 -7.48 0.77 -12.95
N TYR A 70 -7.71 0.43 -11.68
CA TYR A 70 -8.87 -0.38 -11.27
C TYR A 70 -10.09 0.43 -10.82
N TRP A 71 -9.91 1.71 -10.49
CA TRP A 71 -11.01 2.60 -10.10
C TRP A 71 -11.35 3.60 -11.18
N PHE A 72 -10.37 4.37 -11.67
CA PHE A 72 -10.64 5.47 -12.60
C PHE A 72 -10.66 5.04 -14.08
N LYS A 73 -9.72 4.16 -14.48
CA LYS A 73 -9.65 3.68 -15.87
C LYS A 73 -10.68 2.58 -16.16
N ALA A 74 -10.99 1.73 -15.17
CA ALA A 74 -11.98 0.67 -15.31
C ALA A 74 -13.41 1.18 -15.53
N GLU A 75 -13.74 2.40 -15.09
CA GLU A 75 -15.05 3.03 -15.33
C GLU A 75 -15.17 3.62 -16.74
N ARG A 76 -14.07 3.68 -17.51
CA ARG A 76 -14.05 4.28 -18.86
C ARG A 76 -14.11 3.26 -20.00
N ASN A 77 -14.16 1.96 -19.70
CA ASN A 77 -14.33 0.87 -20.67
C ASN A 77 -15.68 0.21 -20.48
#